data_AF-H2N0D8-F1
#
_entry.id   AF-H2N0D8-F1
#
_cell.length_a   1.000
_cell.length_b   1.000
_cell.length_c   1.000
_cell.angle_alpha   90.00
_cell.angle_beta   90.00
_cell.angle_gamma   90.00
#
_symmetry.space_group_name_H-M   'P 1'
#
loop_
_entity.id
_entity.type
_entity.pdbx_description
1 polymer ?
#
loop_
_entity_poly.entity_id
_entity_poly.type
_entity_poly.pdbx_seq_one_letter_code
_entity_poly.pdbx_strand_id
1 'polypeptide(L)'
;LAMTAVKDFHKLRRLHGLFCVYKPLGVHWKLVRDTIETNLLKGNVAPPPALPHKVRFLAEPSPTGEAGAAASLSAAPVPALSHHPLVTGPEFQHIRVGVGHRLDAASSGVLVLAVGNGNKALDDLYKTRVTRDYMLECEFGMATKDFSHTGRVVEKSTYGHITLDKLERVLAMLEGANQKATRMFSNVDMSSQEAYELAVQGLLGPDGKSAPILTGLRCVHFQPPSFTLEVQCLNETQKYLRKVVHEIGLELRSTAVCKNVRRTRDGLFTSRQALTRNQWSAADVMQAVQQHRYTKKTEKTVRKRSEESSAATRQSKADVMSSHRGKEHGS
;
A
#
# COMPACT_ATOMS: atom_id res chain seq x y z
N LEU A 1 -27.60 22.91 -12.55
CA LEU A 1 -26.15 23.00 -12.75
C LEU A 1 -25.38 22.61 -11.48
N ALA A 2 -25.71 23.15 -10.31
CA ALA A 2 -25.01 22.81 -9.04
C ALA A 2 -25.19 21.35 -8.57
N MET A 3 -26.36 20.72 -8.71
CA MET A 3 -26.60 19.37 -8.16
C MET A 3 -25.95 18.21 -8.94
N THR A 4 -25.67 18.38 -10.23
CA THR A 4 -25.04 17.34 -11.06
C THR A 4 -23.52 17.32 -10.85
N ALA A 5 -22.88 18.49 -10.82
CA ALA A 5 -21.47 18.63 -10.46
C ALA A 5 -21.14 18.04 -9.08
N VAL A 6 -22.10 18.07 -8.15
CA VAL A 6 -21.98 17.46 -6.81
C VAL A 6 -21.96 15.93 -6.88
N LYS A 7 -22.74 15.28 -7.75
CA LYS A 7 -22.75 13.81 -7.91
C LYS A 7 -21.45 13.29 -8.53
N ASP A 8 -20.92 14.01 -9.51
CA ASP A 8 -19.67 13.65 -10.22
C ASP A 8 -18.45 13.81 -9.30
N PHE A 9 -18.44 14.86 -8.47
CA PHE A 9 -17.44 15.06 -7.41
C PHE A 9 -17.47 13.96 -6.33
N HIS A 10 -18.65 13.40 -6.04
CA HIS A 10 -18.82 12.38 -5.01
C HIS A 10 -18.29 11.01 -5.43
N LYS A 11 -18.44 10.60 -6.70
CA LYS A 11 -17.84 9.34 -7.20
C LYS A 11 -16.30 9.43 -7.23
N LEU A 12 -15.74 10.55 -7.71
CA LEU A 12 -14.29 10.76 -7.74
C LEU A 12 -13.68 10.77 -6.31
N ARG A 13 -14.37 11.38 -5.33
CA ARG A 13 -13.96 11.31 -3.92
C ARG A 13 -13.87 9.91 -3.35
N ARG A 14 -14.70 8.98 -3.84
CA ARG A 14 -14.70 7.57 -3.40
C ARG A 14 -13.51 6.79 -3.96
N LEU A 15 -13.01 7.18 -5.14
CA LEU A 15 -11.81 6.59 -5.75
C LEU A 15 -10.50 7.08 -5.09
N HIS A 16 -10.50 8.27 -4.48
CA HIS A 16 -9.30 8.79 -3.85
C HIS A 16 -8.91 8.03 -2.58
N GLY A 17 -7.78 7.32 -2.64
CA GLY A 17 -7.19 6.66 -1.48
C GLY A 17 -6.10 5.68 -1.86
N LEU A 18 -5.71 4.86 -0.90
CA LEU A 18 -4.73 3.79 -1.05
C LEU A 18 -5.45 2.46 -1.17
N PHE A 19 -4.87 1.57 -1.96
CA PHE A 19 -5.26 0.18 -2.11
C PHE A 19 -4.01 -0.62 -2.47
N CYS A 20 -4.12 -1.95 -2.49
CA CYS A 20 -3.02 -2.79 -2.90
C CYS A 20 -3.47 -3.82 -3.94
N VAL A 21 -2.55 -4.18 -4.82
CA VAL A 21 -2.75 -5.17 -5.88
C VAL A 21 -1.68 -6.23 -5.80
N TYR A 22 -1.98 -7.43 -6.31
CA TYR A 22 -0.99 -8.48 -6.42
C TYR A 22 -0.28 -8.37 -7.77
N LYS A 23 1.02 -8.06 -7.74
CA LYS A 23 1.88 -8.06 -8.92
C LYS A 23 2.40 -9.48 -9.18
N PRO A 24 2.11 -10.10 -10.34
CA PRO A 24 2.68 -11.40 -10.68
C PRO A 24 4.17 -11.31 -11.05
N LEU A 25 4.84 -12.47 -11.02
CA LEU A 25 6.22 -12.63 -11.46
C LEU A 25 6.33 -12.36 -12.97
N GLY A 26 7.44 -11.76 -13.41
CA GLY A 26 7.72 -11.46 -14.82
C GLY A 26 7.06 -10.18 -15.36
N VAL A 27 6.11 -9.59 -14.64
CA VAL A 27 5.43 -8.35 -15.04
C VAL A 27 6.16 -7.14 -14.44
N HIS A 28 6.41 -6.08 -15.20
CA HIS A 28 6.98 -4.84 -14.65
C HIS A 28 5.91 -4.01 -13.91
N TRP A 29 6.25 -3.37 -12.78
CA TRP A 29 5.28 -2.59 -11.98
C TRP A 29 4.59 -1.48 -12.78
N LYS A 30 5.29 -0.90 -13.76
CA LYS A 30 4.75 0.14 -14.64
C LYS A 30 3.55 -0.37 -15.44
N LEU A 31 3.62 -1.60 -15.96
CA LEU A 31 2.51 -2.21 -16.70
C LEU A 31 1.29 -2.42 -15.79
N VAL A 32 1.50 -2.82 -14.53
CA VAL A 32 0.40 -2.95 -13.55
C VAL A 32 -0.29 -1.61 -13.32
N ARG A 33 0.50 -0.56 -13.06
CA ARG A 33 -0.02 0.81 -12.88
C ARG A 33 -0.80 1.27 -14.12
N ASP A 34 -0.21 1.15 -15.30
CA ASP A 34 -0.80 1.64 -16.56
C ASP A 34 -2.08 0.88 -16.91
N THR A 35 -2.13 -0.42 -16.61
CA THR A 35 -3.34 -1.24 -16.78
C THR A 35 -4.45 -0.78 -15.83
N ILE A 36 -4.12 -0.51 -14.57
CA ILE A 36 -5.10 -0.02 -13.59
C ILE A 36 -5.60 1.36 -13.97
N GLU A 37 -4.71 2.28 -14.35
CA GLU A 37 -5.09 3.60 -14.83
C GLU A 37 -6.06 3.50 -16.03
N THR A 38 -5.74 2.63 -16.99
CA THR A 38 -6.61 2.36 -18.14
C THR A 38 -7.97 1.78 -17.72
N ASN A 39 -8.00 0.84 -16.80
CA ASN A 39 -9.24 0.22 -16.33
C ASN A 39 -10.11 1.20 -15.54
N LEU A 40 -9.50 2.10 -14.76
CA LEU A 40 -10.22 3.15 -14.06
C LEU A 40 -10.85 4.15 -15.02
N LEU A 41 -10.16 4.49 -16.12
CA LEU A 41 -10.70 5.32 -17.19
C LEU A 41 -11.86 4.62 -17.94
N LYS A 42 -11.73 3.31 -18.22
CA LYS A 42 -12.80 2.52 -18.86
C LYS A 42 -14.03 2.38 -17.98
N GLY A 43 -13.85 2.14 -16.68
CA GLY A 43 -14.95 2.03 -15.71
C GLY A 43 -15.74 3.33 -15.51
N ASN A 44 -15.25 4.44 -16.07
CA ASN A 44 -15.96 5.72 -16.12
C ASN A 44 -17.07 5.76 -17.19
N VAL A 45 -17.05 4.85 -18.15
CA VAL A 45 -18.03 4.80 -19.25
C VAL A 45 -19.28 4.03 -18.80
N ALA A 46 -19.87 4.44 -17.66
CA ALA A 46 -21.18 3.94 -17.26
C ALA A 46 -22.25 4.51 -18.22
N PRO A 47 -23.38 3.79 -18.45
CA PRO A 47 -24.47 4.32 -19.25
C PRO A 47 -24.95 5.66 -18.66
N PRO A 48 -25.18 6.69 -19.49
CA PRO A 48 -25.63 7.98 -18.99
C PRO A 48 -26.92 7.82 -18.18
N PRO A 49 -27.04 8.51 -17.04
CA PRO A 49 -28.32 8.60 -16.35
C PRO A 49 -29.37 9.22 -17.29
N ALA A 50 -30.64 8.86 -17.11
CA ALA A 50 -31.74 9.45 -17.87
C ALA A 50 -31.67 10.98 -17.83
N LEU A 51 -31.72 11.61 -19.01
CA LEU A 51 -31.54 13.06 -19.13
C LEU A 51 -32.66 13.78 -18.38
N PRO A 52 -32.35 14.83 -17.59
CA PRO A 52 -33.39 15.66 -17.00
C PRO A 52 -34.15 16.37 -18.11
N HIS A 53 -35.48 16.34 -18.05
CA HIS A 53 -36.34 17.04 -19.01
C HIS A 53 -36.54 18.49 -18.57
N LYS A 54 -36.56 19.42 -19.52
CA LYS A 54 -36.91 20.82 -19.31
C LYS A 54 -38.10 21.16 -20.18
N VAL A 55 -39.07 21.88 -19.63
CA VAL A 55 -40.19 22.40 -20.41
C VAL A 55 -39.69 23.54 -21.29
N ARG A 56 -39.92 23.45 -22.59
CA ARG A 56 -39.70 24.53 -23.56
C ARG A 56 -41.02 24.84 -24.25
N PHE A 57 -41.28 26.13 -24.44
CA PHE A 57 -42.41 26.59 -25.23
C PHE A 57 -41.98 26.63 -26.69
N LEU A 58 -42.60 25.80 -27.52
CA LEU A 58 -42.35 25.69 -28.96
C LEU A 58 -43.45 26.44 -29.71
N ALA A 59 -43.07 27.24 -30.70
CA ALA A 59 -44.04 27.88 -31.57
C ALA A 59 -44.63 26.84 -32.52
N GLU A 60 -45.95 26.76 -32.58
CA GLU A 60 -46.64 25.92 -33.56
C GLU A 60 -46.50 26.55 -34.95
N PRO A 61 -46.20 25.78 -36.01
CA PRO A 61 -46.14 26.31 -37.36
C PRO A 61 -47.54 26.79 -37.77
N SER A 62 -47.68 28.09 -38.05
CA SER A 62 -48.91 28.64 -38.61
C SER A 62 -49.05 28.16 -40.06
N PRO A 63 -50.21 27.62 -40.49
CA PRO A 63 -50.39 27.07 -41.82
C PRO A 63 -50.38 28.12 -42.96
N THR A 64 -50.27 29.41 -42.64
CA THR A 64 -50.20 30.49 -43.62
C THR A 64 -49.22 31.57 -43.16
N GLY A 65 -48.31 31.95 -44.05
CA GLY A 65 -47.27 32.96 -43.82
C GLY A 65 -47.84 34.38 -43.80
N GLU A 66 -48.67 34.71 -42.82
CA GLU A 66 -49.13 36.08 -42.57
C GLU A 66 -48.37 36.67 -41.38
N ALA A 67 -47.57 37.70 -41.67
CA ALA A 67 -46.81 38.48 -40.71
C ALA A 67 -47.76 39.31 -39.84
N GLY A 68 -48.23 38.73 -38.72
CA GLY A 68 -49.03 39.46 -37.74
C GLY A 68 -49.79 38.63 -36.70
N ALA A 69 -49.88 37.30 -36.83
CA ALA A 69 -50.60 36.47 -35.86
C ALA A 69 -49.75 36.10 -34.63
N ALA A 70 -50.30 36.26 -33.44
CA ALA A 70 -49.66 35.87 -32.18
C ALA A 70 -49.36 34.36 -32.21
N ALA A 71 -48.07 34.00 -32.27
CA ALA A 71 -47.62 32.61 -32.29
C ALA A 71 -48.15 31.85 -31.06
N SER A 72 -48.96 30.81 -31.28
CA SER A 72 -49.39 29.92 -30.21
C SER A 72 -48.18 29.11 -29.73
N LEU A 73 -47.84 29.28 -28.46
CA LEU A 73 -46.73 28.60 -27.81
C LEU A 73 -47.25 27.33 -27.10
N SER A 74 -46.75 26.17 -27.50
CA SER A 74 -47.07 24.88 -26.87
C SER A 74 -45.93 24.43 -25.94
N ALA A 75 -46.26 24.07 -24.71
CA ALA A 75 -45.27 23.62 -23.72
C ALA A 75 -44.93 22.15 -23.96
N ALA A 76 -43.70 21.86 -24.40
CA ALA A 76 -43.21 20.51 -24.63
C ALA A 76 -42.05 20.14 -23.68
N PRO A 77 -42.04 18.93 -23.10
CA PRO A 77 -40.89 18.44 -22.34
C PRO A 77 -39.76 18.04 -23.32
N VAL A 78 -38.63 18.75 -23.26
CA VAL A 78 -37.46 18.51 -24.11
C VAL A 78 -36.29 18.04 -23.24
N PRO A 79 -35.54 17.00 -23.62
CA PRO A 79 -34.37 16.56 -22.86
C PRO A 79 -33.30 17.67 -22.79
N ALA A 80 -32.75 17.91 -21.60
CA ALA A 80 -31.68 18.88 -21.41
C ALA A 80 -30.33 18.28 -21.83
N LEU A 81 -29.93 18.55 -23.07
CA LEU A 81 -28.69 18.02 -23.67
C LEU A 81 -27.39 18.61 -23.09
N SER A 82 -27.46 19.66 -22.27
CA SER A 82 -26.28 20.31 -21.67
C SER A 82 -25.45 19.40 -20.76
N HIS A 83 -26.01 18.27 -20.34
CA HIS A 83 -25.36 17.25 -19.51
C HIS A 83 -25.21 15.90 -20.26
N HIS A 84 -25.45 15.88 -21.57
CA HIS A 84 -25.31 14.67 -22.36
C HIS A 84 -23.82 14.32 -22.51
N PRO A 85 -23.40 13.04 -22.41
CA PRO A 85 -21.98 12.66 -22.54
C PRO A 85 -21.32 13.10 -23.85
N LEU A 86 -22.10 13.18 -24.95
CA LEU A 86 -21.59 13.71 -26.23
C LEU A 86 -21.30 15.21 -26.21
N VAL A 87 -21.87 15.95 -25.25
CA VAL A 87 -21.69 17.40 -25.09
C VAL A 87 -20.66 17.70 -23.99
N THR A 88 -20.71 16.99 -22.86
CA THR A 88 -19.80 17.21 -21.73
C THR A 88 -18.49 16.42 -21.84
N GLY A 89 -18.42 15.40 -22.68
CA GLY A 89 -17.33 14.43 -22.70
C GLY A 89 -17.35 13.47 -21.50
N PRO A 90 -16.35 12.57 -21.39
CA PRO A 90 -16.22 11.65 -20.26
C PRO A 90 -15.99 12.41 -18.93
N GLU A 91 -16.50 11.88 -17.81
CA GLU A 91 -16.44 12.58 -16.49
C GLU A 91 -15.00 12.93 -16.07
N PHE A 92 -14.01 12.17 -16.52
CA PHE A 92 -12.59 12.47 -16.33
C PHE A 92 -11.75 11.83 -17.44
N GLN A 93 -10.78 12.60 -17.94
CA GLN A 93 -9.85 12.20 -19.01
C GLN A 93 -8.51 11.71 -18.47
N HIS A 94 -8.18 12.04 -17.21
CA HIS A 94 -6.89 11.69 -16.62
C HIS A 94 -7.03 11.35 -15.14
N ILE A 95 -6.50 10.19 -14.73
CA ILE A 95 -6.47 9.74 -13.34
C ILE A 95 -5.03 9.45 -12.95
N ARG A 96 -4.51 10.21 -11.99
CA ARG A 96 -3.16 9.99 -11.49
C ARG A 96 -3.12 8.78 -10.54
N VAL A 97 -2.45 7.71 -10.97
CA VAL A 97 -2.16 6.54 -10.12
C VAL A 97 -0.72 6.60 -9.62
N GLY A 98 -0.56 6.81 -8.31
CA GLY A 98 0.72 6.73 -7.61
C GLY A 98 1.12 5.30 -7.32
N VAL A 99 2.43 5.05 -7.32
CA VAL A 99 3.01 3.73 -7.01
C VAL A 99 3.89 3.87 -5.79
N GLY A 100 3.70 2.97 -4.84
CA GLY A 100 4.50 2.92 -3.62
C GLY A 100 5.89 2.33 -3.86
N HIS A 101 6.37 1.57 -2.88
CA HIS A 101 7.64 0.87 -3.02
C HIS A 101 7.57 -0.15 -4.15
N ARG A 102 8.46 0.02 -5.12
CA ARG A 102 8.43 -0.68 -6.40
C ARG A 102 8.99 -2.09 -6.24
N LEU A 103 8.37 -3.03 -6.94
CA LEU A 103 8.87 -4.40 -7.12
C LEU A 103 9.52 -4.50 -8.50
N ASP A 104 10.71 -5.11 -8.57
CA ASP A 104 11.32 -5.46 -9.85
C ASP A 104 10.48 -6.49 -10.63
N ALA A 105 10.81 -6.70 -11.91
CA ALA A 105 10.05 -7.63 -12.76
C ALA A 105 10.14 -9.09 -12.25
N ALA A 106 11.30 -9.47 -11.71
CA ALA A 106 11.59 -10.82 -11.21
C ALA A 106 11.12 -11.06 -9.76
N SER A 107 10.31 -10.19 -9.19
CA SER A 107 9.65 -10.38 -7.89
C SER A 107 8.15 -10.31 -8.03
N SER A 108 7.43 -10.95 -7.11
CA SER A 108 5.98 -10.92 -7.06
C SER A 108 5.48 -10.40 -5.71
N GLY A 109 4.17 -10.19 -5.60
CA GLY A 109 3.54 -9.91 -4.31
C GLY A 109 2.79 -8.58 -4.25
N VAL A 110 2.57 -8.12 -3.04
CA VAL A 110 1.80 -6.90 -2.74
C VAL A 110 2.46 -5.70 -3.41
N LEU A 111 1.69 -4.87 -4.10
CA LEU A 111 2.09 -3.57 -4.63
C LEU A 111 1.06 -2.53 -4.19
N VAL A 112 1.48 -1.59 -3.34
CA VAL A 112 0.60 -0.52 -2.86
C VAL A 112 0.52 0.57 -3.92
N LEU A 113 -0.70 0.98 -4.23
CA LEU A 113 -1.02 2.01 -5.20
C LEU A 113 -1.94 3.05 -4.55
N ALA A 114 -1.97 4.23 -5.14
CA ALA A 114 -2.90 5.26 -4.73
C ALA A 114 -3.51 5.98 -5.92
N VAL A 115 -4.71 6.53 -5.75
CA VAL A 115 -5.46 7.21 -6.81
C VAL A 115 -5.73 8.67 -6.41
N GLY A 116 -5.38 9.60 -7.31
CA GLY A 116 -5.59 11.04 -7.17
C GLY A 116 -5.02 11.59 -5.84
N ASN A 117 -5.89 12.11 -4.96
CA ASN A 117 -5.46 12.68 -3.68
C ASN A 117 -4.85 11.64 -2.72
N GLY A 118 -5.03 10.35 -2.97
CA GLY A 118 -4.37 9.28 -2.23
C GLY A 118 -2.84 9.31 -2.38
N ASN A 119 -2.30 9.91 -3.44
CA ASN A 119 -0.85 9.94 -3.69
C ASN A 119 -0.09 10.67 -2.58
N LYS A 120 -0.65 11.76 -2.02
CA LYS A 120 -0.04 12.44 -0.86
C LYS A 120 0.01 11.52 0.37
N ALA A 121 -1.07 10.79 0.61
CA ALA A 121 -1.13 9.84 1.72
C ALA A 121 -0.24 8.61 1.51
N LEU A 122 0.06 8.25 0.26
CA LEU A 122 1.05 7.23 -0.08
C LEU A 122 2.47 7.71 0.23
N ASP A 123 2.80 8.95 -0.15
CA ASP A 123 4.10 9.54 0.18
C ASP A 123 4.28 9.63 1.70
N ASP A 124 3.25 10.06 2.43
CA ASP A 124 3.29 10.14 3.88
C ASP A 124 3.43 8.75 4.53
N LEU A 125 2.77 7.72 3.99
CA LEU A 125 2.93 6.34 4.45
C LEU A 125 4.40 5.88 4.36
N TYR A 126 5.10 6.21 3.28
CA TYR A 126 6.51 5.79 3.15
C TYR A 126 7.50 6.69 3.90
N LYS A 127 7.09 7.89 4.32
CA LYS A 127 7.87 8.69 5.28
C LYS A 127 7.85 8.08 6.68
N THR A 128 6.78 7.38 7.07
CA THR A 128 6.66 6.74 8.39
C THR A 128 7.39 5.39 8.51
N ARG A 129 8.50 5.19 7.78
CA ARG A 129 9.42 4.04 7.92
C ARG A 129 8.73 2.68 7.98
N VAL A 130 7.90 2.42 6.97
CA VAL A 130 7.09 1.21 6.87
C VAL A 130 7.95 -0.05 6.66
N THR A 131 7.71 -1.07 7.48
CA THR A 131 8.30 -2.40 7.31
C THR A 131 7.62 -3.19 6.19
N ARG A 132 8.39 -4.06 5.55
CA ARG A 132 7.90 -4.98 4.51
C ARG A 132 8.31 -6.39 4.85
N ASP A 133 7.46 -7.32 4.44
CA ASP A 133 7.68 -8.74 4.67
C ASP A 133 7.80 -9.45 3.33
N TYR A 134 8.76 -10.35 3.25
CA TYR A 134 9.06 -11.14 2.06
C TYR A 134 9.15 -12.62 2.42
N MET A 135 8.68 -13.44 1.51
CA MET A 135 9.04 -14.85 1.43
C MET A 135 10.04 -15.04 0.30
N LEU A 136 11.19 -15.61 0.64
CA LEU A 136 12.28 -15.91 -0.28
C LEU A 136 12.39 -17.42 -0.45
N GLU A 137 12.17 -17.90 -1.66
CA GLU A 137 12.46 -19.29 -2.01
C GLU A 137 13.90 -19.37 -2.50
N CYS A 138 14.67 -20.25 -1.89
CA CYS A 138 16.12 -20.31 -2.06
C CYS A 138 16.57 -21.74 -2.36
N GLU A 139 17.73 -21.86 -2.99
CA GLU A 139 18.37 -23.15 -3.27
C GLU A 139 19.87 -23.08 -2.98
N PHE A 140 20.41 -24.10 -2.30
CA PHE A 140 21.83 -24.28 -2.06
C PHE A 140 22.54 -24.98 -3.23
N GLY A 141 23.85 -24.79 -3.31
CA GLY A 141 24.75 -25.48 -4.23
C GLY A 141 24.92 -24.81 -5.60
N MET A 142 24.38 -23.60 -5.77
CA MET A 142 24.54 -22.81 -6.99
C MET A 142 24.66 -21.32 -6.68
N ALA A 143 25.61 -20.64 -7.35
CA ALA A 143 25.68 -19.19 -7.39
C ALA A 143 25.61 -18.66 -8.83
N THR A 144 24.96 -17.52 -8.99
CA THR A 144 24.78 -16.83 -10.28
C THR A 144 25.31 -15.40 -10.21
N LYS A 145 25.67 -14.84 -11.36
CA LYS A 145 26.32 -13.52 -11.46
C LYS A 145 25.49 -12.36 -10.89
N ASP A 146 24.17 -12.45 -11.01
CA ASP A 146 23.21 -11.42 -10.58
C ASP A 146 22.44 -11.82 -9.33
N PHE A 147 22.84 -12.91 -8.67
CA PHE A 147 22.19 -13.52 -7.51
C PHE A 147 20.74 -13.98 -7.78
N SER A 148 20.29 -14.01 -9.03
CA SER A 148 18.99 -14.52 -9.45
C SER A 148 19.13 -15.94 -9.99
N HIS A 149 18.14 -16.80 -9.76
CA HIS A 149 18.13 -18.15 -10.32
C HIS A 149 18.16 -18.18 -11.87
N THR A 150 17.70 -17.12 -12.53
CA THR A 150 17.72 -17.00 -14.00
C THR A 150 19.06 -16.52 -14.55
N GLY A 151 20.00 -16.13 -13.69
CA GLY A 151 21.29 -15.60 -14.09
C GLY A 151 22.24 -16.68 -14.62
N ARG A 152 23.34 -16.24 -15.24
CA ARG A 152 24.44 -17.14 -15.62
C ARG A 152 25.06 -17.74 -14.35
N VAL A 153 25.10 -19.06 -14.29
CA VAL A 153 25.78 -19.81 -13.21
C VAL A 153 27.27 -19.49 -13.23
N VAL A 154 27.80 -19.11 -12.07
CA VAL A 154 29.21 -18.76 -11.86
C VAL A 154 29.91 -19.87 -11.08
N GLU A 155 29.22 -20.49 -10.13
CA GLU A 155 29.78 -21.51 -9.26
C GLU A 155 28.72 -22.56 -8.89
N LYS A 156 29.18 -23.80 -8.70
CA LYS A 156 28.40 -24.88 -8.10
C LYS A 156 29.20 -25.45 -6.92
N SER A 157 28.52 -25.73 -5.82
CA SER A 157 29.16 -26.17 -4.58
C SER A 157 28.36 -27.30 -3.94
N THR A 158 29.00 -28.10 -3.09
CA THR A 158 28.29 -29.13 -2.32
C THR A 158 27.50 -28.50 -1.17
N TYR A 159 26.38 -29.12 -0.79
CA TYR A 159 25.49 -28.64 0.28
C TYR A 159 25.14 -29.72 1.31
N GLY A 160 25.66 -30.94 1.17
CA GLY A 160 25.31 -32.07 2.06
C GLY A 160 25.69 -31.87 3.53
N HIS A 161 26.62 -30.94 3.81
CA HIS A 161 27.03 -30.60 5.18
C HIS A 161 26.12 -29.56 5.86
N ILE A 162 25.16 -28.98 5.14
CA ILE A 162 24.28 -27.92 5.65
C ILE A 162 23.13 -28.55 6.42
N THR A 163 23.04 -28.22 7.71
CA THR A 163 21.92 -28.62 8.59
C THR A 163 21.09 -27.39 8.97
N LEU A 164 19.87 -27.62 9.45
CA LEU A 164 19.01 -26.53 9.93
C LEU A 164 19.71 -25.71 11.03
N ASP A 165 20.33 -26.37 12.01
CA ASP A 165 21.06 -25.69 13.09
C ASP A 165 22.17 -24.75 12.60
N LYS A 166 22.88 -25.16 11.54
CA LYS A 166 23.93 -24.30 10.94
C LYS A 166 23.30 -23.09 10.28
N LEU A 167 22.22 -23.28 9.53
CA LEU A 167 21.47 -22.19 8.91
C LEU A 167 20.97 -21.22 9.99
N GLU A 168 20.30 -21.71 11.03
CA GLU A 168 19.77 -20.87 12.12
C GLU A 168 20.85 -20.06 12.83
N ARG A 169 22.05 -20.62 13.05
CA ARG A 169 23.19 -19.86 13.60
C ARG A 169 23.60 -18.70 12.69
N VAL A 170 23.65 -18.92 11.38
CA VAL A 170 23.95 -17.86 10.41
C VAL A 170 22.85 -16.80 10.38
N LEU A 171 21.58 -17.21 10.41
CA LEU A 171 20.46 -16.26 10.48
C LEU A 171 20.52 -15.40 11.75
N ALA A 172 20.77 -16.01 12.91
CA ALA A 172 20.90 -15.30 14.19
C ALA A 172 22.09 -14.31 14.20
N MET A 173 23.21 -14.68 13.58
CA MET A 173 24.35 -13.77 13.40
C MET A 173 23.97 -12.56 12.54
N LEU A 174 23.27 -12.77 11.42
CA LEU A 174 22.80 -11.70 10.55
C LEU A 174 21.79 -10.79 11.27
N GLU A 175 20.87 -11.36 12.05
CA GLU A 175 19.94 -10.58 12.87
C GLU A 175 20.70 -9.70 13.89
N GLY A 176 21.69 -10.27 14.59
CA GLY A 176 22.52 -9.50 15.53
C GLY A 176 23.27 -8.35 14.86
N ALA A 177 23.83 -8.58 13.67
CA ALA A 177 24.49 -7.53 12.89
C ALA A 177 23.50 -6.42 12.46
N ASN A 178 22.28 -6.79 12.05
CA ASN A 178 21.24 -5.83 11.67
C ASN A 178 20.66 -5.07 12.87
N GLN A 179 20.58 -5.67 14.06
CA GLN A 179 20.21 -4.94 15.28
C GLN A 179 21.23 -3.85 15.62
N LYS A 180 22.53 -4.16 15.49
CA LYS A 180 23.60 -3.17 15.65
C LYS A 180 23.48 -2.05 14.62
N ALA A 181 23.24 -2.39 13.35
CA ALA A 181 23.02 -1.42 12.28
C ALA A 181 21.79 -0.52 12.57
N THR A 182 20.68 -1.11 13.03
CA THR A 182 19.46 -0.37 13.40
C THR A 182 19.75 0.71 14.43
N ARG A 183 20.52 0.39 15.47
CA ARG A 183 20.93 1.36 16.50
C ARG A 183 21.86 2.45 15.98
N MET A 184 22.74 2.14 15.04
CA MET A 184 23.61 3.16 14.44
C MET A 184 22.84 4.12 13.52
N PHE A 185 21.90 3.60 12.75
CA PHE A 185 21.16 4.37 11.75
C PHE A 185 19.96 5.13 12.30
N SER A 186 19.65 4.97 13.60
CA SER A 186 18.50 5.64 14.21
C SER A 186 18.71 7.13 14.50
N ASN A 187 19.91 7.69 14.28
CA ASN A 187 20.28 9.12 14.47
C ASN A 187 19.88 9.74 15.82
N VAL A 188 19.45 8.92 16.78
CA VAL A 188 18.92 9.32 18.08
C VAL A 188 19.46 8.34 19.09
N ASP A 189 19.92 8.86 20.23
CA ASP A 189 20.34 8.03 21.35
C ASP A 189 19.13 7.27 21.89
N MET A 190 19.20 5.94 21.89
CA MET A 190 18.08 5.07 22.28
C MET A 190 17.72 5.20 23.76
N SER A 191 18.61 5.74 24.60
CA SER A 191 18.33 6.10 26.01
C SER A 191 17.69 7.48 26.21
N SER A 192 17.57 8.28 25.15
CA SER A 192 17.06 9.64 25.26
C SER A 192 15.53 9.70 25.35
N GLN A 193 15.03 10.79 25.94
CA GLN A 193 13.62 11.13 25.92
C GLN A 193 13.11 11.34 24.48
N GLU A 194 13.94 11.86 23.58
CA GLU A 194 13.63 12.01 22.16
C GLU A 194 13.36 10.65 21.49
N ALA A 195 14.17 9.62 21.79
CA ALA A 195 13.91 8.28 21.28
C ALA A 195 12.56 7.73 21.78
N TYR A 196 12.22 7.99 23.04
CA TYR A 196 10.92 7.61 23.59
C TYR A 196 9.76 8.34 22.87
N GLU A 197 9.87 9.65 22.65
CA GLU A 197 8.87 10.44 21.93
C GLU A 197 8.68 9.94 20.49
N LEU A 198 9.77 9.67 19.79
CA LEU A 198 9.75 9.09 18.45
C LEU A 198 9.16 7.67 18.45
N ALA A 199 9.41 6.87 19.49
CA ALA A 199 8.84 5.52 19.61
C ALA A 199 7.33 5.56 19.79
N VAL A 200 6.83 6.46 20.64
CA VAL A 200 5.39 6.67 20.85
C VAL A 200 4.71 7.14 19.56
N GLN A 201 5.40 7.97 18.77
CA GLN A 201 4.91 8.42 17.46
C GLN A 201 5.07 7.36 16.35
N GLY A 202 5.77 6.26 16.61
CA GLY A 202 6.10 5.23 15.61
C GLY A 202 7.11 5.68 14.55
N LEU A 203 7.89 6.72 14.84
CA LEU A 203 8.92 7.28 13.96
C LEU A 203 10.34 6.83 14.34
N LEU A 204 10.52 6.21 15.51
CA LEU A 204 11.81 5.68 15.94
C LEU A 204 12.26 4.55 15.00
N GLY A 205 13.47 4.67 14.47
CA GLY A 205 14.05 3.67 13.61
C GLY A 205 15.13 4.24 12.68
N PRO A 206 15.64 3.43 11.76
CA PRO A 206 16.62 3.86 10.77
C PRO A 206 16.04 4.92 9.83
N ASP A 207 16.83 5.95 9.49
CA ASP A 207 16.39 6.95 8.52
C ASP A 207 16.15 6.37 7.12
N GLY A 208 15.30 7.00 6.31
CA GLY A 208 14.98 6.52 4.95
C GLY A 208 16.18 6.49 3.98
N LYS A 209 17.30 7.13 4.36
CA LYS A 209 18.58 7.08 3.64
C LYS A 209 19.54 6.00 4.17
N SER A 210 19.15 5.24 5.20
CA SER A 210 19.98 4.20 5.79
C SER A 210 20.20 3.05 4.80
N ALA A 211 21.24 2.25 5.07
CA ALA A 211 21.36 0.95 4.43
C ALA A 211 20.10 0.09 4.69
N PRO A 212 19.79 -0.89 3.83
CA PRO A 212 18.77 -1.89 4.09
C PRO A 212 19.00 -2.59 5.43
N ILE A 213 17.94 -2.79 6.19
CA ILE A 213 17.99 -3.41 7.52
C ILE A 213 17.00 -4.56 7.58
N LEU A 214 17.49 -5.72 7.98
CA LEU A 214 16.69 -6.92 8.23
C LEU A 214 16.29 -6.93 9.70
N THR A 215 15.02 -6.66 10.00
CA THR A 215 14.52 -6.64 11.39
C THR A 215 14.08 -8.00 11.88
N GLY A 216 13.83 -8.95 10.98
CA GLY A 216 13.55 -10.34 11.32
C GLY A 216 13.87 -11.27 10.16
N LEU A 217 14.41 -12.43 10.49
CA LEU A 217 14.91 -13.40 9.52
C LEU A 217 14.74 -14.81 10.08
N ARG A 218 13.81 -15.59 9.52
CA ARG A 218 13.56 -16.96 9.95
C ARG A 218 13.48 -17.94 8.79
N CYS A 219 13.89 -19.18 9.02
CA CYS A 219 13.63 -20.27 8.10
C CYS A 219 12.25 -20.87 8.39
N VAL A 220 11.39 -20.94 7.38
CA VAL A 220 10.03 -21.51 7.51
C VAL A 220 9.91 -22.90 6.89
N HIS A 221 10.79 -23.22 5.93
CA HIS A 221 10.85 -24.53 5.30
C HIS A 221 12.31 -24.87 5.00
N PHE A 222 12.74 -26.08 5.35
CA PHE A 222 14.10 -26.55 5.14
C PHE A 222 14.10 -27.98 4.60
N GLN A 223 14.36 -28.11 3.30
CA GLN A 223 14.45 -29.40 2.61
C GLN A 223 15.55 -29.32 1.54
N PRO A 224 16.84 -29.41 1.94
CA PRO A 224 17.97 -29.22 1.05
C PRO A 224 17.85 -30.01 -0.26
N PRO A 225 18.21 -29.42 -1.41
CA PRO A 225 18.85 -28.10 -1.52
C PRO A 225 17.90 -26.91 -1.37
N SER A 226 16.58 -27.12 -1.30
CA SER A 226 15.59 -26.03 -1.23
C SER A 226 15.30 -25.59 0.21
N PHE A 227 15.14 -24.29 0.40
CA PHE A 227 14.70 -23.73 1.68
C PHE A 227 13.92 -22.43 1.46
N THR A 228 13.15 -22.01 2.47
CA THR A 228 12.35 -20.79 2.42
C THR A 228 12.65 -19.92 3.63
N LEU A 229 12.92 -18.65 3.36
CA LEU A 229 13.12 -17.64 4.40
C LEU A 229 11.93 -16.69 4.43
N GLU A 230 11.50 -16.34 5.63
CA GLU A 230 10.64 -15.20 5.87
C GLU A 230 11.49 -14.06 6.42
N VAL A 231 11.43 -12.92 5.73
CA VAL A 231 12.28 -11.76 5.99
C VAL A 231 11.41 -10.54 6.23
N GLN A 232 11.61 -9.88 7.35
CA GLN A 232 11.07 -8.56 7.63
C GLN A 232 12.19 -7.54 7.51
N CYS A 233 11.95 -6.46 6.78
CA CYS A 233 12.99 -5.49 6.48
C CYS A 233 12.48 -4.06 6.28
N LEU A 234 13.45 -3.14 6.27
CA LEU A 234 13.33 -1.70 6.05
C LEU A 234 14.33 -1.27 4.97
N ASN A 235 13.94 -0.26 4.18
CA ASN A 235 14.79 0.41 3.18
C ASN A 235 15.49 -0.55 2.20
N GLU A 236 14.87 -1.69 1.92
CA GLU A 236 15.43 -2.77 1.15
C GLU A 236 15.19 -2.63 -0.35
N THR A 237 15.95 -3.41 -1.13
CA THR A 237 15.64 -3.67 -2.54
C THR A 237 15.55 -5.17 -2.78
N GLN A 238 14.84 -5.60 -3.82
CA GLN A 238 14.73 -7.03 -4.11
C GLN A 238 16.08 -7.63 -4.50
N LYS A 239 16.95 -6.86 -5.16
CA LYS A 239 18.34 -7.25 -5.44
C LYS A 239 19.15 -7.45 -4.15
N TYR A 240 18.96 -6.60 -3.15
CA TYR A 240 19.61 -6.75 -1.85
C TYR A 240 19.19 -8.07 -1.17
N LEU A 241 17.89 -8.40 -1.17
CA LEU A 241 17.41 -9.66 -0.59
C LEU A 241 18.05 -10.88 -1.27
N ARG A 242 18.23 -10.85 -2.59
CA ARG A 242 18.94 -11.91 -3.33
C ARG A 242 20.42 -12.00 -2.93
N LYS A 243 21.07 -10.86 -2.73
CA LYS A 243 22.46 -10.79 -2.25
C LYS A 243 22.60 -11.38 -0.85
N VAL A 244 21.67 -11.10 0.06
CA VAL A 244 21.66 -11.68 1.42
C VAL A 244 21.61 -13.21 1.37
N VAL A 245 20.79 -13.78 0.49
CA VAL A 245 20.74 -15.24 0.30
C VAL A 245 22.10 -15.79 -0.17
N HIS A 246 22.76 -15.09 -1.09
CA HIS A 246 24.11 -15.47 -1.53
C HIS A 246 25.12 -15.41 -0.37
N GLU A 247 25.10 -14.35 0.45
CA GLU A 247 25.95 -14.20 1.64
C GLU A 247 25.70 -15.31 2.68
N ILE A 248 24.44 -15.72 2.90
CA ILE A 248 24.10 -16.88 3.75
C ILE A 248 24.75 -18.16 3.21
N GLY A 249 24.72 -18.37 1.90
CA GLY A 249 25.39 -19.51 1.27
C GLY A 249 26.89 -19.54 1.57
N LEU A 250 27.56 -18.39 1.41
CA LEU A 250 29.00 -18.25 1.67
C LEU A 250 29.36 -18.53 3.13
N GLU A 251 28.57 -18.01 4.08
CA GLU A 251 28.80 -18.24 5.51
C GLU A 251 28.65 -19.73 5.87
N LEU A 252 27.77 -20.45 5.18
CA LEU A 252 27.61 -21.91 5.30
C LEU A 252 28.67 -22.72 4.55
N ARG A 253 29.72 -22.06 4.03
CA ARG A 253 30.77 -22.65 3.19
C ARG A 253 30.22 -23.38 1.98
N SER A 254 29.22 -22.79 1.34
CA SER A 254 28.61 -23.27 0.12
C SER A 254 28.20 -22.07 -0.74
N THR A 255 27.30 -22.29 -1.69
CA THR A 255 26.65 -21.24 -2.48
C THR A 255 25.15 -21.35 -2.34
N ALA A 256 24.45 -20.23 -2.49
CA ALA A 256 23.00 -20.20 -2.51
C ALA A 256 22.51 -19.15 -3.51
N VAL A 257 21.33 -19.41 -4.06
CA VAL A 257 20.63 -18.51 -4.98
C VAL A 257 19.18 -18.35 -4.56
N CYS A 258 18.64 -17.15 -4.77
CA CYS A 258 17.23 -16.88 -4.56
C CYS A 258 16.46 -17.16 -5.87
N LYS A 259 15.51 -18.09 -5.81
CA LYS A 259 14.60 -18.45 -6.90
C LYS A 259 13.51 -17.41 -7.05
N ASN A 260 12.77 -17.17 -5.97
CA ASN A 260 11.62 -16.29 -5.97
C ASN A 260 11.68 -15.32 -4.79
N VAL A 261 11.37 -14.06 -5.08
CA VAL A 261 11.16 -13.01 -4.08
C VAL A 261 9.68 -12.65 -4.11
N ARG A 262 8.95 -12.93 -3.03
CA ARG A 262 7.52 -12.62 -2.93
C ARG A 262 7.24 -11.71 -1.75
N ARG A 263 6.81 -10.48 -2.01
CA ARG A 263 6.38 -9.54 -0.95
C ARG A 263 5.00 -9.94 -0.42
N THR A 264 4.93 -10.36 0.84
CA THR A 264 3.69 -10.78 1.51
C THR A 264 2.99 -9.63 2.21
N ARG A 265 3.73 -8.59 2.61
CA ARG A 265 3.23 -7.38 3.27
C ARG A 265 4.02 -6.13 2.89
N ASP A 266 3.34 -5.00 2.76
CA ASP A 266 3.93 -3.65 2.66
C ASP A 266 3.16 -2.73 3.62
N GLY A 267 3.71 -2.58 4.83
CA GLY A 267 3.05 -1.89 5.94
C GLY A 267 1.71 -2.51 6.31
N LEU A 268 0.66 -1.71 6.21
CA LEU A 268 -0.70 -2.12 6.56
C LEU A 268 -1.33 -3.04 5.51
N PHE A 269 -0.73 -3.13 4.32
CA PHE A 269 -1.29 -3.90 3.21
C PHE A 269 -0.67 -5.29 3.17
N THR A 270 -1.53 -6.30 3.22
CA THR A 270 -1.13 -7.71 3.16
C THR A 270 -1.57 -8.35 1.86
N SER A 271 -0.94 -9.46 1.49
CA SER A 271 -1.29 -10.26 0.31
C SER A 271 -2.76 -10.70 0.28
N ARG A 272 -3.41 -10.84 1.45
CA ARG A 272 -4.82 -11.18 1.56
C ARG A 272 -5.77 -10.09 1.06
N GLN A 273 -5.33 -8.83 1.14
CA GLN A 273 -6.11 -7.66 0.69
C GLN A 273 -5.77 -7.25 -0.75
N ALA A 274 -4.79 -7.92 -1.37
CA ALA A 274 -4.26 -7.52 -2.66
C ALA A 274 -5.18 -7.96 -3.79
N LEU A 275 -5.67 -7.00 -4.58
CA LEU A 275 -6.51 -7.28 -5.75
C LEU A 275 -5.72 -8.07 -6.80
N THR A 276 -6.24 -9.22 -7.21
CA THR A 276 -5.66 -10.04 -8.28
C THR A 276 -5.96 -9.42 -9.64
N ARG A 277 -5.31 -9.91 -10.70
CA ARG A 277 -5.43 -9.36 -12.07
C ARG A 277 -6.88 -9.25 -12.57
N ASN A 278 -7.73 -10.19 -12.18
CA ASN A 278 -9.14 -10.21 -12.58
C ASN A 278 -9.97 -9.16 -11.83
N GLN A 279 -9.45 -8.63 -10.72
CA GLN A 279 -10.10 -7.67 -9.83
C GLN A 279 -9.50 -6.27 -9.99
N TRP A 280 -8.93 -5.94 -11.14
CA TRP A 280 -8.41 -4.60 -11.44
C TRP A 280 -9.48 -3.69 -12.06
N SER A 281 -10.76 -3.96 -11.80
CA SER A 281 -11.85 -3.12 -12.27
C SER A 281 -12.00 -1.86 -11.40
N ALA A 282 -12.67 -0.83 -11.93
CA ALA A 282 -12.93 0.38 -11.16
C ALA A 282 -13.78 0.11 -9.91
N ALA A 283 -14.76 -0.79 -10.00
CA ALA A 283 -15.61 -1.15 -8.87
C ALA A 283 -14.80 -1.81 -7.73
N ASP A 284 -13.92 -2.75 -8.07
CA ASP A 284 -13.07 -3.45 -7.09
C ASP A 284 -12.09 -2.48 -6.41
N VAL A 285 -11.46 -1.60 -7.20
CA VAL A 285 -10.55 -0.58 -6.65
C VAL A 285 -11.30 0.39 -5.73
N MET A 286 -12.51 0.82 -6.10
CA MET A 286 -13.36 1.65 -5.23
C MET A 286 -13.69 0.94 -3.92
N GLN A 287 -14.02 -0.35 -3.97
CA GLN A 287 -14.31 -1.14 -2.78
C GLN A 287 -13.08 -1.28 -1.89
N ALA A 288 -11.92 -1.60 -2.45
CA ALA A 288 -10.66 -1.73 -1.72
C ALA A 288 -10.25 -0.40 -1.04
N VAL A 289 -10.40 0.72 -1.74
CA VAL A 289 -10.15 2.06 -1.16
C VAL A 289 -11.10 2.36 0.00
N GLN A 290 -12.38 2.01 -0.13
CA GLN A 290 -13.36 2.21 0.95
C GLN A 290 -13.06 1.34 2.17
N GLN A 291 -12.72 0.07 1.95
CA GLN A 291 -12.30 -0.84 3.03
C GLN A 291 -11.09 -0.29 3.78
N HIS A 292 -10.06 0.16 3.08
CA HIS A 292 -8.89 0.76 3.72
C HIS A 292 -9.25 2.00 4.56
N ARG A 293 -10.13 2.88 4.04
CA ARG A 293 -10.60 4.06 4.79
C ARG A 293 -11.39 3.69 6.04
N TYR A 294 -12.19 2.62 5.98
CA TYR A 294 -12.91 2.10 7.13
C TYR A 294 -11.95 1.57 8.19
N THR A 295 -11.02 0.68 7.81
CA THR A 295 -10.02 0.12 8.73
C THR A 295 -9.20 1.21 9.42
N LYS A 296 -8.74 2.22 8.66
CA LYS A 296 -7.98 3.36 9.23
C LYS A 296 -8.80 4.20 10.20
N LYS A 297 -10.11 4.37 9.98
CA LYS A 297 -10.99 5.08 10.92
C LYS A 297 -11.18 4.27 12.20
N THR A 298 -11.46 2.97 12.08
CA THR A 298 -11.62 2.06 13.22
C THR A 298 -10.35 2.02 14.06
N GLU A 299 -9.18 1.88 13.45
CA GLU A 299 -7.89 1.91 14.16
C GLU A 299 -7.66 3.24 14.90
N LYS A 300 -8.01 4.38 14.29
CA LYS A 300 -7.93 5.69 14.96
C LYS A 300 -8.88 5.79 16.15
N THR A 301 -10.11 5.29 16.02
CA THR A 301 -11.10 5.30 17.11
C THR A 301 -10.69 4.38 18.25
N VAL A 302 -10.12 3.21 17.95
CA VAL A 302 -9.60 2.27 18.95
C VAL A 302 -8.40 2.88 19.67
N ARG A 303 -7.44 3.48 18.96
CA ARG A 303 -6.28 4.17 19.57
C ARG A 303 -6.71 5.30 20.50
N LYS A 304 -7.67 6.13 20.06
CA LYS A 304 -8.21 7.22 20.86
C LYS A 304 -8.86 6.70 22.15
N ARG A 305 -9.63 5.61 22.10
CA ARG A 305 -10.21 4.97 23.30
C ARG A 305 -9.16 4.37 24.23
N SER A 306 -8.09 3.78 23.71
CA SER A 306 -6.99 3.28 24.54
C SER A 306 -6.17 4.41 25.19
N GLU A 307 -6.02 5.54 24.51
CA GLU A 307 -5.38 6.75 25.07
C GLU A 307 -6.25 7.38 26.16
N GLU A 308 -7.57 7.48 25.95
CA GLU A 308 -8.52 7.97 26.95
C GLU A 308 -8.61 7.03 28.18
N SER A 309 -8.60 5.71 27.97
CA SER A 309 -8.59 4.71 29.06
C SER A 309 -7.27 4.71 29.85
N SER A 310 -6.12 4.92 29.18
CA SER A 310 -4.83 5.01 29.86
C SER A 310 -4.65 6.36 30.58
N ALA A 311 -5.22 7.44 30.07
CA ALA A 311 -5.32 8.72 30.76
C ALA A 311 -6.20 8.64 32.02
N ALA A 312 -7.37 7.99 31.92
CA ALA A 312 -8.26 7.78 33.07
C ALA A 312 -7.62 6.91 34.17
N THR A 313 -6.84 5.89 33.78
CA THR A 313 -6.09 5.04 34.72
C THR A 313 -4.92 5.78 35.39
N ARG A 314 -4.33 6.77 34.71
CA ARG A 314 -3.31 7.67 35.29
C ARG A 314 -3.94 8.66 36.28
N GLN A 315 -5.11 9.19 35.97
CA GLN A 315 -5.88 10.08 36.86
C GLN A 315 -6.27 9.34 38.16
N SER A 316 -6.80 8.12 38.06
CA SER A 316 -7.20 7.33 39.23
C SER A 316 -6.03 6.93 40.12
N LYS A 317 -4.85 6.63 39.54
CA LYS A 317 -3.63 6.37 40.33
C LYS A 317 -3.09 7.63 41.02
N ALA A 318 -3.20 8.79 40.39
CA ALA A 318 -2.82 10.08 40.99
C ALA A 318 -3.75 10.46 42.16
N ASP A 319 -5.06 10.22 42.02
CA ASP A 319 -6.05 10.47 43.08
C ASP A 319 -5.94 9.50 44.27
N VAL A 320 -5.57 8.23 44.02
CA VAL A 320 -5.30 7.27 45.12
C VAL A 320 -4.02 7.66 45.89
N MET A 321 -3.00 8.17 45.20
CA MET A 321 -1.77 8.67 45.83
C MET A 321 -1.96 9.98 46.61
N SER A 322 -2.84 10.88 46.15
CA SER A 322 -3.16 12.11 46.89
C SER A 322 -4.01 11.82 48.13
N SER A 323 -4.91 10.83 48.07
CA SER A 323 -5.71 10.36 49.22
C SER A 323 -4.87 9.70 50.32
N HIS A 324 -3.78 8.98 49.96
CA HIS A 324 -2.86 8.40 50.96
C HIS A 324 -2.01 9.47 51.67
N ARG A 325 -1.61 10.56 51.00
CA ARG A 325 -0.89 11.68 51.64
C ARG A 325 -1.75 12.51 52.59
N GLY A 326 -3.07 12.52 52.39
CA GLY A 326 -4.01 13.24 53.28
C GLY A 326 -4.28 12.54 54.62
N LYS A 327 -4.01 11.24 54.75
CA LYS A 327 -4.22 10.50 56.01
C LYS A 327 -3.03 10.49 56.97
N GLU A 328 -1.84 10.86 56.52
CA GLU A 328 -0.64 10.93 57.37
C GLU A 328 -0.48 12.28 58.12
N HIS A 329 -1.32 13.27 57.83
CA HIS A 329 -1.27 14.61 58.49
C HIS A 329 -2.43 14.86 59.46
N GLY A 330 -3.16 13.81 59.86
CA GLY A 330 -4.28 13.90 60.78
C GLY A 330 -4.23 12.81 61.84
N SER A 331 -3.17 12.81 62.65
CA SER A 331 -3.13 12.12 63.95
C SER A 331 -2.14 12.78 64.89
#